data_AF-A0AAU9DGA0-F1
#
_entry.id   AF-A0AAU9DGA0-F1
#
_cell.length_a   1.000
_cell.length_b   1.000
_cell.length_c   1.000
_cell.angle_alpha   90.00
_cell.angle_beta   90.00
_cell.angle_gamma   90.00
#
_symmetry.space_group_name_H-M   'P 1'
#
loop_
_entity.id
_entity.type
_entity.pdbx_description
1 polymer ?
#
loop_
_entity_poly.entity_id
_entity_poly.type
_entity_poly.pdbx_seq_one_letter_code
_entity_poly.pdbx_strand_id
1 'polypeptide(L)'
;MKERDQIDQIDQKMTILFEQRMELSKKIAANKIEQKEPVLDQKREKEIIEKEISNLNDENLKQYLTDFYRDLFLISRQYQANLIKGWRDTK
;
A
#
# COMPACT_ATOMS: atom_id res chain seq x y z
N MET A 1 -22.63 19.39 -3.74
CA MET A 1 -23.62 18.36 -3.33
C MET A 1 -23.13 17.81 -2.01
N LYS A 2 -23.98 17.61 -1.02
CA LYS A 2 -23.57 17.23 0.34
C LYS A 2 -22.71 15.96 0.37
N GLU A 3 -22.96 15.04 -0.54
CA GLU A 3 -22.25 13.77 -0.70
C GLU A 3 -20.80 13.99 -1.20
N ARG A 4 -20.57 15.01 -2.03
CA ARG A 4 -19.21 15.36 -2.49
C ARG A 4 -18.38 15.92 -1.35
N ASP A 5 -18.96 16.79 -0.52
CA ASP A 5 -18.27 17.35 0.64
C ASP A 5 -17.91 16.25 1.67
N GLN A 6 -18.75 15.21 1.79
CA GLN A 6 -18.45 14.03 2.61
C GLN A 6 -17.34 13.16 2.02
N ILE A 7 -17.32 12.98 0.70
CA ILE A 7 -16.22 12.30 -0.01
C ILE A 7 -14.91 13.05 0.21
N ASP A 8 -14.89 14.38 0.07
CA ASP A 8 -13.68 15.18 0.27
C ASP A 8 -13.10 14.97 1.68
N GLN A 9 -13.94 14.84 2.71
CA GLN A 9 -13.50 14.54 4.08
C GLN A 9 -12.94 13.12 4.22
N ILE A 10 -13.49 12.14 3.48
CA ILE A 10 -12.98 10.77 3.45
C ILE A 10 -11.63 10.74 2.73
N ASP A 11 -11.51 11.44 1.60
CA ASP A 11 -10.29 11.54 0.80
C ASP A 11 -9.13 12.16 1.60
N GLN A 12 -9.42 13.17 2.42
CA GLN A 12 -8.44 13.73 3.37
C GLN A 12 -7.94 12.66 4.36
N LYS A 13 -8.83 11.84 4.92
CA LYS A 13 -8.43 10.75 5.83
C LYS A 13 -7.65 9.66 5.11
N MET A 14 -8.06 9.30 3.88
CA MET A 14 -7.33 8.35 3.06
C MET A 14 -5.91 8.83 2.75
N THR A 15 -5.73 10.13 2.48
CA THR A 15 -4.42 10.74 2.26
C THR A 15 -3.52 10.59 3.49
N ILE A 16 -4.03 10.93 4.68
CA ILE A 16 -3.29 10.77 5.94
C ILE A 16 -2.89 9.30 6.16
N LEU A 17 -3.81 8.37 5.95
CA LEU A 17 -3.55 6.93 6.09
C LEU A 17 -2.54 6.43 5.06
N PHE A 18 -2.60 6.93 3.83
CA PHE A 18 -1.67 6.60 2.76
C PHE A 18 -0.25 7.05 3.12
N GLU A 19 -0.06 8.28 3.60
CA GLU A 19 1.23 8.80 4.05
C GLU A 19 1.82 7.93 5.18
N GLN A 20 1.03 7.62 6.20
CA GLN A 20 1.44 6.72 7.29
C GLN A 20 1.90 5.36 6.76
N ARG A 21 1.15 4.80 5.81
CA ARG A 21 1.49 3.53 5.17
C ARG A 21 2.78 3.63 4.33
N MET A 22 3.03 4.74 3.65
CA MET A 22 4.25 4.96 2.87
C MET A 22 5.48 5.13 3.76
N GLU A 23 5.36 5.80 4.91
CA GLU A 23 6.43 5.87 5.90
C GLU A 23 6.82 4.47 6.43
N LEU A 24 5.83 3.60 6.67
CA LEU A 24 6.11 2.21 7.00
C LEU A 24 6.75 1.45 5.83
N SER A 25 6.29 1.70 4.60
CA SER A 25 6.88 1.12 3.38
C SER A 25 8.36 1.50 3.20
N LYS A 26 8.73 2.73 3.55
CA LYS A 26 10.14 3.19 3.58
C LYS A 26 10.97 2.41 4.60
N LYS A 27 10.44 2.18 5.81
CA LYS A 27 11.13 1.36 6.82
C LYS A 27 11.30 -0.08 6.35
N ILE A 28 10.28 -0.65 5.70
CA ILE A 28 10.37 -1.99 5.09
C ILE A 28 11.46 -2.03 4.01
N ALA A 29 11.56 -1.00 3.16
CA ALA A 29 12.64 -0.93 2.15
C ALA A 29 14.03 -0.97 2.80
N ALA A 30 14.25 -0.21 3.89
CA ALA A 30 15.51 -0.22 4.63
C ALA A 30 15.84 -1.62 5.17
N ASN A 31 14.88 -2.29 5.80
CA ASN A 31 15.07 -3.66 6.30
C ASN A 31 15.39 -4.65 5.18
N LYS A 32 14.70 -4.54 4.03
CA LYS A 32 14.95 -5.41 2.87
C LYS A 32 16.35 -5.22 2.28
N ILE A 33 16.89 -4.01 2.31
CA ILE A 33 18.29 -3.73 1.92
C ILE A 33 19.25 -4.50 2.82
N GLU A 34 19.06 -4.41 4.14
CA GLU A 34 19.91 -5.08 5.12
C GLU A 34 19.87 -6.60 4.98
N GLN A 35 18.68 -7.15 4.75
CA GLN A 35 18.43 -8.59 4.65
C GLN A 35 18.61 -9.15 3.23
N LYS A 36 18.86 -8.29 2.24
CA LYS A 36 18.96 -8.63 0.80
C LYS A 36 17.69 -9.31 0.25
N GLU A 37 16.54 -8.92 0.76
CA GLU A 37 15.24 -9.46 0.34
C GLU A 37 14.67 -8.74 -0.90
N PRO A 38 13.86 -9.43 -1.72
CA PRO A 38 13.18 -8.82 -2.86
C PRO A 38 12.08 -7.84 -2.42
N VAL A 39 11.84 -6.82 -3.24
CA VAL A 39 10.75 -5.84 -3.00
C VAL A 39 9.37 -6.51 -3.10
N LEU A 40 9.19 -7.42 -4.06
CA LEU A 40 7.95 -8.17 -4.24
C LEU A 40 7.85 -9.30 -3.22
N ASP A 41 6.75 -9.33 -2.47
CA ASP A 41 6.35 -10.44 -1.62
C ASP A 41 4.90 -10.85 -1.95
N GLN A 42 4.76 -11.72 -2.95
CA GLN A 42 3.45 -12.13 -3.45
C GLN A 42 2.59 -12.83 -2.39
N LYS A 43 3.23 -13.61 -1.51
CA LYS A 43 2.53 -14.34 -0.46
C LYS A 43 1.93 -13.35 0.53
N ARG A 44 2.73 -12.39 1.00
CA ARG A 44 2.27 -11.38 1.95
C ARG A 44 1.17 -10.48 1.37
N GLU A 45 1.30 -10.06 0.12
CA GLU A 45 0.29 -9.23 -0.55
C GLU A 45 -1.05 -9.96 -0.68
N LYS A 46 -1.02 -11.25 -1.06
CA LYS A 46 -2.21 -12.09 -1.14
C LYS A 46 -2.89 -12.25 0.22
N GLU A 47 -2.13 -12.55 1.28
CA GLU A 47 -2.66 -12.69 2.65
C GLU A 47 -3.34 -11.41 3.14
N ILE A 48 -2.80 -10.24 2.82
CA ILE A 48 -3.43 -8.96 3.20
C ILE A 48 -4.74 -8.78 2.42
N ILE A 49 -4.76 -9.00 1.11
CA ILE A 49 -6.00 -8.88 0.31
C ILE A 49 -7.09 -9.78 0.87
N GLU A 50 -6.78 -11.06 1.12
CA GLU A 50 -7.73 -12.03 1.67
C GLU A 50 -8.26 -11.59 3.03
N LYS A 51 -7.38 -11.10 3.91
CA LYS A 51 -7.76 -10.55 5.21
C LYS A 51 -8.69 -9.35 5.07
N GLU A 52 -8.35 -8.37 4.25
CA GLU A 52 -9.14 -7.14 4.15
C GLU A 52 -10.48 -7.37 3.45
N ILE A 53 -10.54 -8.29 2.49
CA ILE A 53 -11.81 -8.80 1.95
C ILE A 53 -12.66 -9.44 3.06
N SER A 54 -12.07 -10.24 3.95
CA SER A 54 -12.83 -10.89 5.03
C SER A 54 -13.42 -9.91 6.05
N ASN A 55 -12.91 -8.68 6.10
CA ASN A 55 -13.43 -7.60 6.94
C ASN A 55 -14.54 -6.79 6.26
N LEU A 56 -14.83 -7.06 4.99
CA LEU A 56 -15.80 -6.31 4.20
C LEU A 56 -17.22 -6.83 4.48
N ASN A 57 -18.13 -5.91 4.82
CA ASN A 57 -19.53 -6.28 5.09
C ASN A 57 -20.37 -6.43 3.80
N ASP A 58 -20.06 -5.66 2.76
CA ASP A 58 -20.75 -5.70 1.47
C ASP A 58 -19.92 -6.48 0.46
N GLU A 59 -20.29 -7.73 0.23
CA GLU A 59 -19.63 -8.65 -0.71
C GLU A 59 -19.60 -8.11 -2.15
N ASN A 60 -20.53 -7.22 -2.53
CA ASN A 60 -20.52 -6.63 -3.88
C ASN A 60 -19.30 -5.72 -4.10
N LEU A 61 -18.66 -5.24 -3.02
CA LEU A 61 -17.48 -4.40 -3.08
C LEU A 61 -16.16 -5.19 -3.15
N LYS A 62 -16.20 -6.52 -3.04
CA LYS A 62 -15.01 -7.37 -2.92
C LYS A 62 -14.02 -7.23 -4.08
N GLN A 63 -14.51 -7.23 -5.32
CA GLN A 63 -13.63 -7.10 -6.49
C GLN A 63 -12.98 -5.72 -6.54
N TYR A 64 -13.75 -4.67 -6.25
CA TYR A 64 -13.24 -3.30 -6.20
C TYR A 64 -12.16 -3.12 -5.11
N LEU A 65 -12.38 -3.68 -3.91
CA LEU A 65 -11.40 -3.64 -2.83
C LEU A 65 -10.13 -4.43 -3.18
N THR A 66 -10.29 -5.57 -3.86
CA THR A 66 -9.16 -6.39 -4.35
C THR A 66 -8.26 -5.58 -5.28
N ASP A 67 -8.86 -4.89 -6.25
CA ASP A 67 -8.11 -4.12 -7.25
C ASP A 67 -7.46 -2.89 -6.61
N PHE A 68 -8.15 -2.22 -5.69
CA PHE A 68 -7.56 -1.14 -4.88
C PHE A 68 -6.29 -1.59 -4.15
N TYR A 69 -6.31 -2.74 -3.46
CA TYR A 69 -5.12 -3.22 -2.75
C TYR A 69 -3.99 -3.64 -3.69
N ARG A 70 -4.29 -4.19 -4.86
CA ARG A 70 -3.29 -4.52 -5.89
C ARG A 70 -2.56 -3.26 -6.37
N ASP A 71 -3.31 -2.20 -6.66
CA ASP A 71 -2.74 -0.92 -7.08
C ASP A 71 -1.96 -0.26 -5.94
N LEU A 72 -2.48 -0.30 -4.72
CA LEU A 72 -1.80 0.18 -3.53
C LEU A 72 -0.45 -0.54 -3.32
N PHE A 73 -0.40 -1.87 -3.49
CA PHE A 73 0.86 -2.62 -3.41
C PHE A 73 1.80 -2.30 -4.56
N LEU A 74 1.31 -2.13 -5.78
CA LEU A 74 2.13 -1.69 -6.91
C LEU A 74 2.83 -0.36 -6.61
N ILE A 75 2.09 0.64 -6.14
CA ILE A 75 2.62 1.95 -5.76
C ILE A 75 3.66 1.81 -4.63
N SER A 76 3.35 0.97 -3.63
CA SER A 76 4.27 0.71 -2.51
C SER A 76 5.59 0.13 -2.98
N ARG A 77 5.55 -0.86 -3.88
CA ARG A 77 6.75 -1.50 -4.43
C ARG A 77 7.56 -0.53 -5.28
N GLN A 78 6.91 0.32 -6.08
CA GLN A 78 7.58 1.36 -6.84
C GLN A 78 8.32 2.33 -5.92
N TYR A 79 7.68 2.77 -4.84
CA TYR A 79 8.31 3.63 -3.84
C TYR A 79 9.51 2.94 -3.17
N GLN A 80 9.37 1.68 -2.73
CA GLN A 80 10.47 0.90 -2.16
C GLN A 80 11.63 0.74 -3.17
N ALA A 81 11.34 0.39 -4.42
CA ALA A 81 12.34 0.22 -5.46
C ALA A 81 13.13 1.51 -5.72
N ASN A 82 12.45 2.66 -5.75
CA ASN A 82 13.10 3.97 -5.89
C ASN A 82 14.03 4.29 -4.72
N LEU A 83 13.61 4.02 -3.48
CA LEU A 83 14.44 4.19 -2.29
C LEU A 83 15.68 3.28 -2.32
N ILE A 84 15.50 2.00 -2.68
CA ILE A 84 16.59 1.03 -2.78
C ILE A 84 17.59 1.44 -3.87
N LYS A 85 17.09 1.91 -5.02
CA LYS A 85 17.94 2.42 -6.09
C LYS A 85 18.78 3.61 -5.61
N GLY A 86 18.15 4.62 -5.00
CA GLY A 86 18.86 5.78 -4.46
C GLY A 86 19.92 5.40 -3.40
N TRP A 87 19.62 4.42 -2.55
CA TRP A 87 20.61 3.87 -1.60
C TRP A 87 21.79 3.20 -2.30
N ARG A 88 21.57 2.45 -3.39
CA ARG A 88 22.65 1.83 -4.16
C ARG A 88 23.53 2.86 -4.85
N ASP A 89 22.94 3.93 -5.39
CA ASP A 89 23.66 4.98 -6.13
C ASP A 89 24.54 5.85 -5.20
N THR A 90 24.36 5.77 -3.88
CA THR A 90 25.11 6.54 -2.86
C THR A 90 26.20 5.74 -2.14
N LYS A 91 26.38 4.47 -2.51
CA LYS A 91 27.40 3.56 -1.97
C LYS A 91 28.52 3.34 -2.97
#